data_AF-A0A5N6TIF7-F1
#
_entry.id   AF-A0A5N6TIF7-F1
#
_cell.length_a   1.000
_cell.length_b   1.000
_cell.length_c   1.000
_cell.angle_alpha   90.00
_cell.angle_beta   90.00
_cell.angle_gamma   90.00
#
_symmetry.space_group_name_H-M   'P 1'
#
loop_
_entity.id
_entity.type
_entity.pdbx_description
1 polymer ?
#
loop_
_entity_poly.entity_id
_entity_poly.type
_entity_poly.pdbx_seq_one_letter_code
_entity_poly.pdbx_strand_id
1 'polypeptide(L)'
;MAQLPAQSASPEEVRRYIIQTLTSKHLTDEKFAEESARSWRVGRGVELHDADLAYFQAIFGVDVGLCLFRSVAEDQNEVWEKSPLGKFSFCVMVVLFLLVMGYHTGSFVESEMNLSFAEPLFGIWLIFYGLVKPKRQYYMLGCGILVLFSVALNLYLYGYEPEAF
;
A
#
# COMPACT_ATOMS: atom_id res chain seq x y z
N MET A 1 -17.13 -13.73 0.40
CA MET A 1 -15.82 -13.16 -0.02
C MET A 1 -14.75 -14.17 0.26
N ALA A 2 -13.86 -14.43 -0.70
CA ALA A 2 -12.67 -15.24 -0.47
C ALA A 2 -11.72 -14.50 0.48
N GLN A 3 -11.18 -15.21 1.48
CA GLN A 3 -10.16 -14.65 2.37
C GLN A 3 -8.78 -15.05 1.83
N LEU A 4 -7.89 -14.07 1.70
CA LEU A 4 -6.53 -14.36 1.27
C LEU A 4 -5.85 -15.35 2.24
N PRO A 5 -5.36 -16.49 1.76
CA PRO A 5 -4.71 -17.47 2.61
C PRO A 5 -3.41 -16.93 3.20
N ALA A 6 -3.03 -17.43 4.39
CA ALA A 6 -1.77 -17.08 5.03
C ALA A 6 -0.57 -17.54 4.18
N GLN A 7 0.60 -16.95 4.37
CA GLN A 7 1.82 -17.36 3.65
C GLN A 7 2.19 -18.83 3.89
N SER A 8 1.86 -19.38 5.06
CA SER A 8 2.07 -20.78 5.40
C SER A 8 1.03 -21.74 4.81
N ALA A 9 0.04 -21.24 4.06
CA ALA A 9 -1.05 -22.05 3.55
C ALA A 9 -0.58 -23.12 2.57
N SER A 10 -1.19 -24.29 2.65
CA SER A 10 -0.97 -25.41 1.74
C SER A 10 -1.46 -25.10 0.31
N PRO A 11 -0.98 -25.84 -0.71
CA PRO A 11 -1.46 -25.66 -2.08
C PRO A 11 -2.96 -25.91 -2.24
N GLU A 12 -3.54 -26.78 -1.40
CA GLU A 12 -4.98 -27.05 -1.39
C GLU A 12 -5.78 -25.82 -0.93
N GLU A 13 -5.31 -25.13 0.11
CA GLU A 13 -5.93 -23.89 0.60
C GLU A 13 -5.83 -22.77 -0.43
N VAL A 14 -4.71 -22.67 -1.15
CA VAL A 14 -4.56 -21.72 -2.25
C VAL A 14 -5.51 -22.03 -3.40
N ARG A 15 -5.65 -23.31 -3.79
CA ARG A 15 -6.62 -23.71 -4.82
C ARG A 15 -8.06 -23.36 -4.42
N ARG A 16 -8.44 -23.59 -3.16
CA ARG A 16 -9.75 -23.19 -2.65
C ARG A 16 -9.96 -21.68 -2.71
N TYR A 17 -8.95 -20.90 -2.37
CA TYR A 17 -8.99 -19.45 -2.50
C TYR A 17 -9.18 -19.01 -3.97
N ILE A 18 -8.47 -19.63 -4.91
CA ILE A 18 -8.62 -19.34 -6.35
C ILE A 18 -10.05 -19.64 -6.81
N ILE A 19 -10.59 -20.81 -6.46
CA ILE A 19 -11.97 -21.19 -6.81
C ILE A 19 -12.97 -20.17 -6.26
N GLN A 20 -12.86 -19.83 -4.98
CA GLN A 20 -13.74 -18.85 -4.33
C GLN A 20 -13.59 -17.46 -4.95
N THR A 21 -12.38 -17.06 -5.35
CA THR A 21 -12.12 -15.77 -5.97
C THR A 21 -12.78 -15.68 -7.35
N LEU A 22 -12.60 -16.70 -8.19
CA LEU A 22 -13.19 -16.75 -9.52
C LEU A 22 -14.73 -16.79 -9.48
N THR A 23 -15.29 -17.62 -8.60
CA THR A 23 -16.75 -17.74 -8.47
C THR A 23 -17.40 -16.53 -7.81
N SER A 24 -16.82 -15.98 -6.73
CA SER A 24 -17.46 -14.91 -5.96
C SER A 24 -17.17 -13.50 -6.45
N LYS A 25 -15.96 -13.23 -6.97
CA LYS A 25 -15.59 -11.88 -7.46
C LYS A 25 -15.79 -11.74 -8.97
N HIS A 26 -15.52 -12.80 -9.72
CA HIS A 26 -15.55 -12.77 -11.19
C HIS A 26 -16.75 -13.52 -11.79
N LEU A 27 -17.63 -14.05 -10.94
CA LEU A 27 -18.90 -14.71 -11.32
C LEU A 27 -18.73 -15.80 -12.38
N THR A 28 -17.61 -16.52 -12.35
CA THR A 28 -17.37 -17.63 -13.26
C THR A 28 -18.12 -18.88 -12.81
N ASP A 29 -18.34 -19.81 -13.75
CA ASP A 29 -18.84 -21.13 -13.45
C ASP A 29 -17.88 -21.91 -12.51
N GLU A 30 -18.45 -22.76 -11.64
CA GLU A 30 -17.69 -23.51 -10.63
C GLU A 30 -16.73 -24.51 -11.28
N LYS A 31 -17.14 -25.19 -12.36
CA LYS A 31 -16.29 -26.15 -13.06
C LYS A 31 -15.09 -25.45 -13.69
N PHE A 32 -15.32 -24.30 -14.31
CA PHE A 32 -14.24 -23.47 -14.85
C PHE A 32 -13.26 -23.01 -13.77
N ALA A 33 -13.77 -22.61 -12.61
CA ALA A 33 -12.95 -22.17 -11.48
C ALA A 33 -12.10 -23.32 -10.91
N GLU A 34 -12.67 -24.53 -10.78
CA GLU A 34 -11.93 -25.73 -10.38
C GLU A 34 -10.82 -26.10 -11.38
N GLU A 35 -11.15 -26.11 -12.68
CA GLU A 35 -10.18 -26.40 -13.75
C GLU A 35 -9.04 -25.39 -13.74
N SER A 36 -9.36 -24.09 -13.59
CA SER A 36 -8.37 -23.03 -13.47
C SER A 36 -7.48 -23.23 -12.25
N ALA A 37 -8.08 -23.51 -11.08
CA ALA A 37 -7.34 -23.71 -9.83
C ALA A 37 -6.41 -24.93 -9.88
N ARG A 38 -6.72 -25.99 -10.63
CA ARG A 38 -5.83 -27.16 -10.81
C ARG A 38 -4.49 -26.79 -11.45
N SER A 39 -4.42 -25.67 -12.18
CA SER A 39 -3.16 -25.15 -12.74
C SER A 39 -2.18 -24.73 -11.63
N TRP A 40 -2.66 -24.41 -10.44
CA TRP A 40 -1.85 -24.15 -9.26
C TRP A 40 -1.44 -25.46 -8.56
N ARG A 41 -0.40 -26.10 -9.09
CA ARG A 41 -0.03 -27.47 -8.71
C ARG A 41 0.64 -27.59 -7.34
N VAL A 42 1.68 -26.78 -7.10
CA VAL A 42 2.59 -26.93 -5.95
C VAL A 42 2.78 -25.66 -5.13
N GLY A 43 2.39 -24.49 -5.64
CA GLY A 43 2.56 -23.22 -4.94
C GLY A 43 1.80 -23.21 -3.62
N ARG A 44 2.42 -22.70 -2.57
CA ARG A 44 1.83 -22.46 -1.26
C ARG A 44 1.39 -21.01 -1.15
N GLY A 45 0.93 -20.62 0.03
CA GLY A 45 0.55 -19.25 0.31
C GLY A 45 1.67 -18.26 0.01
N VAL A 46 2.91 -18.55 0.38
CA VAL A 46 4.05 -17.64 0.14
C VAL A 46 4.24 -17.36 -1.36
N GLU A 47 4.18 -18.39 -2.21
CA GLU A 47 4.28 -18.19 -3.66
C GLU A 47 3.06 -17.44 -4.23
N LEU A 48 1.86 -17.59 -3.63
CA LEU A 48 0.70 -16.78 -4.03
C LEU A 48 0.90 -15.29 -3.70
N HIS A 49 1.51 -14.99 -2.55
CA HIS A 49 1.73 -13.61 -2.09
C HIS A 49 2.85 -12.91 -2.87
N ASP A 50 3.90 -13.65 -3.22
CA ASP A 50 5.10 -13.12 -3.86
C ASP A 50 5.05 -13.17 -5.40
N ALA A 51 4.08 -13.89 -5.98
CA ALA A 51 3.94 -14.03 -7.42
C ALA A 51 3.67 -12.69 -8.12
N ASP A 52 4.38 -12.46 -9.22
CA ASP A 52 4.13 -11.32 -10.09
C ASP A 52 3.05 -11.62 -11.15
N LEU A 53 2.63 -10.59 -11.86
CA LEU A 53 1.62 -10.72 -12.91
C LEU A 53 2.05 -11.72 -14.00
N ALA A 54 3.33 -11.74 -14.38
CA ALA A 54 3.83 -12.63 -15.41
C ALA A 54 3.69 -14.10 -14.99
N TYR A 55 3.95 -14.41 -13.72
CA TYR A 55 3.78 -15.74 -13.16
C TYR A 55 2.31 -16.17 -13.14
N PHE A 56 1.39 -15.30 -12.70
CA PHE A 56 -0.05 -15.58 -12.78
C PHE A 56 -0.50 -15.82 -14.23
N GLN A 57 -0.05 -15.01 -15.19
CA GLN A 57 -0.39 -15.18 -16.60
C GLN A 57 0.20 -16.45 -17.21
N ALA A 58 1.40 -16.86 -16.78
CA ALA A 58 2.02 -18.11 -17.23
C ALA A 58 1.24 -19.34 -16.75
N ILE A 59 0.67 -19.30 -15.55
CA ILE A 59 -0.07 -20.44 -14.97
C ILE A 59 -1.52 -20.49 -15.47
N PHE A 60 -2.21 -19.35 -15.47
CA PHE A 60 -3.66 -19.30 -15.68
C PHE A 60 -4.06 -18.73 -17.06
N GLY A 61 -3.10 -18.26 -17.85
CA GLY A 61 -3.36 -17.49 -19.07
C GLY A 61 -3.55 -16.01 -18.78
N VAL A 62 -3.55 -15.20 -19.85
CA VAL A 62 -3.51 -13.73 -19.77
C VAL A 62 -4.68 -13.16 -18.98
N ASP A 63 -5.91 -13.58 -19.30
CA ASP A 63 -7.12 -13.00 -18.72
C ASP A 63 -7.33 -13.43 -17.27
N VAL A 64 -7.33 -14.75 -17.00
CA VAL A 64 -7.53 -15.29 -15.65
C VAL A 64 -6.37 -14.88 -14.73
N GLY A 65 -5.14 -14.91 -15.24
CA GLY A 65 -3.95 -14.48 -14.49
C GLY A 65 -4.03 -13.01 -14.07
N LEU A 66 -4.46 -12.12 -14.98
CA LEU A 66 -4.66 -10.70 -14.65
C LEU A 66 -5.74 -10.50 -13.58
N CYS A 67 -6.88 -11.18 -13.71
CA CYS A 67 -7.96 -11.10 -12.74
C CYS A 67 -7.55 -11.60 -11.36
N LEU A 68 -6.88 -12.74 -11.28
CA LEU A 68 -6.39 -13.31 -10.02
C LEU A 68 -5.31 -12.43 -9.38
N PHE A 69 -4.34 -11.95 -10.16
CA PHE A 69 -3.30 -11.04 -9.65
C PHE A 69 -3.92 -9.78 -9.02
N ARG A 70 -4.90 -9.16 -9.70
CA ARG A 70 -5.62 -8.00 -9.15
C ARG A 70 -6.37 -8.33 -7.87
N SER A 71 -7.08 -9.47 -7.85
CA SER A 71 -7.83 -9.90 -6.65
C SER A 71 -6.92 -10.20 -5.46
N VAL A 72 -5.78 -10.83 -5.68
CA VAL A 72 -4.77 -11.07 -4.63
C VAL A 72 -4.23 -9.75 -4.08
N ALA A 73 -3.87 -8.82 -4.95
CA ALA A 73 -3.38 -7.50 -4.54
C ALA A 73 -4.43 -6.68 -3.77
N GLU A 74 -5.70 -6.77 -4.17
CA GLU A 74 -6.82 -6.16 -3.44
C GLU A 74 -6.99 -6.77 -2.06
N ASP A 75 -6.97 -8.09 -1.94
CA ASP A 75 -7.12 -8.77 -0.64
C ASP A 75 -5.92 -8.52 0.27
N GLN A 76 -4.69 -8.47 -0.27
CA GLN A 76 -3.50 -8.08 0.49
C GLN A 76 -3.65 -6.66 1.04
N ASN A 77 -4.18 -5.74 0.24
CA ASN A 77 -4.42 -4.37 0.67
C ASN A 77 -5.49 -4.30 1.78
N GLU A 78 -6.58 -5.04 1.64
CA GLU A 78 -7.64 -5.09 2.66
C GLU A 78 -7.12 -5.67 3.99
N VAL A 79 -6.31 -6.73 3.93
CA VAL A 79 -5.65 -7.32 5.12
C VAL A 79 -4.72 -6.31 5.78
N TRP A 80 -3.93 -5.59 4.99
CA TRP A 80 -3.05 -4.54 5.50
C TRP A 80 -3.83 -3.42 6.20
N GLU A 81 -4.87 -2.87 5.56
CA GLU A 81 -5.68 -1.78 6.11
C GLU A 81 -6.39 -2.17 7.42
N LYS A 82 -6.78 -3.43 7.55
CA LYS A 82 -7.40 -3.95 8.77
C LYS A 82 -6.40 -4.30 9.87
N SER A 83 -5.12 -4.47 9.54
CA SER A 83 -4.07 -4.82 10.49
C SER A 83 -3.83 -3.70 11.52
N PRO A 84 -3.33 -4.02 12.74
CA PRO A 84 -2.96 -3.01 13.72
C PRO A 84 -1.94 -2.00 13.19
N LEU A 85 -0.98 -2.48 12.38
CA LEU A 85 0.05 -1.65 11.77
C LEU A 85 -0.53 -0.71 10.71
N GLY A 86 -1.45 -1.20 9.87
CA GLY A 86 -2.15 -0.35 8.90
C GLY A 86 -2.98 0.74 9.56
N LYS A 87 -3.74 0.38 10.61
CA LYS A 87 -4.52 1.34 11.41
C LYS A 87 -3.63 2.38 12.10
N PHE A 88 -2.56 1.94 12.76
CA PHE A 88 -1.58 2.84 13.38
C PHE A 88 -0.99 3.79 12.34
N SER A 89 -0.56 3.25 11.21
CA SER A 89 0.06 4.03 10.13
C SER A 89 -0.87 5.08 9.55
N PHE A 90 -2.15 4.73 9.37
CA PHE A 90 -3.20 5.67 8.96
C PHE A 90 -3.45 6.76 10.02
N CYS A 91 -3.54 6.41 11.31
CA CYS A 91 -3.71 7.38 12.39
C CYS A 91 -2.57 8.40 12.43
N VAL A 92 -1.31 7.95 12.36
CA VAL A 92 -0.15 8.85 12.34
C VAL A 92 -0.20 9.77 11.12
N MET A 93 -0.55 9.25 9.94
CA MET A 93 -0.70 10.06 8.73
C MET A 93 -1.75 11.17 8.91
N VAL A 94 -2.92 10.84 9.48
CA VAL A 94 -3.99 11.84 9.73
C VAL A 94 -3.53 12.89 10.75
N VAL A 95 -2.88 12.48 11.84
CA VAL A 95 -2.39 13.41 12.87
C VAL A 95 -1.36 14.37 12.29
N LEU A 96 -0.37 13.87 11.53
CA LEU A 96 0.64 14.71 10.89
C LEU A 96 0.01 15.69 9.88
N PHE A 97 -0.96 15.22 9.07
CA PHE A 97 -1.68 16.08 8.14
C PHE A 97 -2.43 17.21 8.86
N LEU A 98 -3.13 16.91 9.96
CA LEU A 98 -3.84 17.91 10.75
C LEU A 98 -2.90 18.93 11.41
N LEU A 99 -1.72 18.49 11.87
CA LEU A 99 -0.70 19.39 12.42
C LEU A 99 -0.17 20.35 11.36
N VAL A 100 0.17 19.85 10.15
CA VAL A 100 0.62 20.68 9.03
C VAL A 100 -0.47 21.66 8.59
N MET A 101 -1.71 21.20 8.46
CA MET A 101 -2.83 22.07 8.09
C MET A 101 -3.07 23.16 9.12
N GLY A 102 -3.12 22.82 10.41
CA GLY A 102 -3.36 23.80 11.47
C GLY A 102 -2.23 24.83 11.62
N TYR A 103 -1.00 24.46 11.26
CA TYR A 103 0.13 25.40 11.16
C TYR A 103 -0.13 26.44 10.07
N HIS A 104 -0.49 26.00 8.86
CA HIS A 104 -0.74 26.90 7.74
C HIS A 104 -1.99 27.76 7.92
N THR A 105 -3.02 27.27 8.62
CA THR A 105 -4.22 28.07 8.91
C THR A 105 -4.05 29.01 10.09
N GLY A 106 -2.87 29.05 10.72
CA GLY A 106 -2.60 29.87 11.90
C GLY A 106 -3.51 29.50 13.09
N SER A 107 -4.09 28.30 13.09
CA SER A 107 -5.04 27.86 14.14
C SER A 107 -4.33 27.42 15.41
N PHE A 108 -3.02 27.17 15.35
CA PHE A 108 -2.15 26.97 16.51
C PHE A 108 -1.46 28.28 16.88
N VAL A 109 -2.19 29.18 17.56
CA VAL A 109 -1.77 30.58 17.82
C VAL A 109 -0.74 30.72 18.96
N GLU A 110 -0.50 29.72 19.83
CA GLU A 110 0.36 29.93 21.02
C GLU A 110 1.30 28.77 21.39
N SER A 111 1.48 27.77 20.53
CA SER A 111 2.36 26.63 20.86
C SER A 111 3.79 26.90 20.40
N GLU A 112 4.71 27.11 21.35
CA GLU A 112 6.18 27.09 21.17
C GLU A 112 6.73 25.72 20.71
N MET A 113 5.91 24.82 20.20
CA MET A 113 6.43 23.64 19.51
C MET A 113 7.02 24.10 18.18
N ASN A 114 8.31 23.84 17.97
CA ASN A 114 9.00 23.97 16.68
C ASN A 114 8.32 23.09 15.61
N LEU A 115 7.16 23.52 15.10
CA LEU A 115 6.38 22.84 14.07
C LEU A 115 7.09 22.84 12.70
N SER A 116 8.24 23.50 12.60
CA SER A 116 9.22 23.37 11.50
C SER A 116 9.58 21.90 11.22
N PHE A 117 9.52 21.01 12.23
CA PHE A 117 9.76 19.58 12.04
C PHE A 117 8.53 18.78 11.57
N ALA A 118 7.31 19.30 11.67
CA ALA A 118 6.10 18.55 11.33
C ALA A 118 5.99 18.29 9.81
N GLU A 119 6.37 19.28 8.99
CA GLU A 119 6.34 19.18 7.53
C GLU A 119 7.32 18.14 6.97
N PRO A 120 8.62 18.11 7.36
CA PRO A 120 9.52 17.05 6.91
C PRO A 120 9.15 15.68 7.48
N LEU A 121 8.65 15.61 8.73
CA LEU A 121 8.15 14.35 9.29
C LEU A 121 6.95 13.81 8.50
N PHE A 122 6.03 14.69 8.08
CA PHE A 122 4.92 14.31 7.22
C PHE A 122 5.39 13.81 5.86
N GLY A 123 6.34 14.49 5.23
CA GLY A 123 6.95 14.05 3.97
C GLY A 123 7.61 12.67 4.06
N ILE A 124 8.43 12.44 5.10
CA ILE A 124 9.05 11.14 5.39
C ILE A 124 7.98 10.07 5.64
N TRP A 125 6.95 10.41 6.42
CA TRP A 125 5.88 9.46 6.74
C TRP A 125 5.07 9.05 5.51
N LEU A 126 4.80 9.98 4.58
CA LEU A 126 4.13 9.66 3.31
C LEU A 126 4.95 8.70 2.44
N ILE A 127 6.28 8.88 2.39
CA ILE A 127 7.18 7.96 1.69
C ILE A 127 7.14 6.58 2.36
N PHE A 128 7.28 6.53 3.69
CA PHE A 128 7.22 5.28 4.46
C PHE A 128 5.88 4.56 4.26
N TYR A 129 4.77 5.28 4.38
CA TYR A 129 3.42 4.75 4.14
C TYR A 129 3.28 4.17 2.73
N GLY A 130 3.75 4.88 1.71
CA GLY A 130 3.71 4.44 0.32
C GLY A 130 4.57 3.21 0.02
N LEU A 131 5.67 3.03 0.75
CA LEU A 131 6.58 1.88 0.62
C LEU A 131 6.08 0.63 1.35
N VAL A 132 5.49 0.80 2.53
CA VAL A 132 5.05 -0.32 3.38
C VAL A 132 3.71 -0.90 2.90
N LYS A 133 2.86 -0.11 2.25
CA LYS A 133 1.57 -0.59 1.74
C LYS A 133 1.78 -1.62 0.60
N PRO A 134 1.14 -2.82 0.64
CA PRO A 134 1.38 -3.90 -0.33
C PRO A 134 1.18 -3.47 -1.79
N LYS A 135 0.10 -2.71 -2.03
CA LYS A 135 -0.08 -2.03 -3.31
C LYS A 135 0.68 -0.72 -3.27
N ARG A 136 1.89 -0.71 -3.86
CA ARG A 136 2.73 0.50 -3.96
C ARG A 136 1.91 1.69 -4.47
N GLN A 137 1.69 2.67 -3.59
CA GLN A 137 0.97 3.89 -3.91
C GLN A 137 1.98 4.95 -4.36
N TYR A 138 2.39 4.89 -5.63
CA TYR A 138 3.39 5.81 -6.19
C TYR A 138 3.02 7.29 -6.03
N TYR A 139 1.73 7.62 -6.00
CA TYR A 139 1.27 8.98 -5.74
C TYR A 139 1.60 9.45 -4.31
N MET A 140 1.48 8.58 -3.29
CA MET A 140 1.86 8.92 -1.91
C MET A 140 3.37 9.16 -1.79
N LEU A 141 4.16 8.32 -2.47
CA LEU A 141 5.61 8.48 -2.54
C LEU A 141 5.98 9.80 -3.23
N GLY A 142 5.35 10.10 -4.36
CA GLY A 142 5.53 11.38 -5.07
C GLY A 142 5.17 12.59 -4.20
N CYS A 143 4.03 12.55 -3.50
CA CYS A 143 3.62 13.61 -2.58
C CYS A 143 4.64 13.81 -1.45
N GLY A 144 5.12 12.73 -0.83
CA GLY A 144 6.13 12.81 0.23
C GLY A 144 7.45 13.43 -0.26
N ILE A 145 7.91 13.06 -1.46
CA ILE A 145 9.10 13.66 -2.09
C ILE A 145 8.88 15.16 -2.36
N LEU A 146 7.71 15.55 -2.87
CA LEU A 146 7.40 16.95 -3.14
C LEU A 146 7.38 17.79 -1.86
N VAL A 147 6.84 17.26 -0.75
CA VAL A 147 6.88 17.93 0.57
C VAL A 147 8.31 18.10 1.06
N LEU A 148 9.17 17.09 0.92
CA LEU A 148 10.57 17.23 1.32
C LEU A 148 11.33 18.23 0.45
N PHE A 149 11.01 18.26 -0.85
CA PHE A 149 11.58 19.23 -1.77
C PHE A 149 11.15 20.66 -1.43
N SER A 150 9.89 20.90 -1.07
CA SER A 150 9.43 22.23 -0.65
C SER A 150 10.11 22.69 0.63
N VAL A 151 10.30 21.81 1.61
CA VAL A 151 11.04 22.12 2.85
C VAL A 151 12.50 22.46 2.53
N ALA A 152 13.17 21.67 1.70
CA ALA A 152 14.56 21.92 1.30
C ALA A 152 14.72 23.24 0.53
N LEU A 153 13.78 23.54 -0.37
CA LEU A 153 13.76 24.78 -1.13
C LEU A 153 13.56 26.00 -0.21
N ASN A 154 12.64 25.91 0.76
CA ASN A 154 12.44 26.97 1.75
C ASN A 154 13.71 27.20 2.60
N LEU A 155 14.37 26.13 3.06
CA LEU A 155 15.64 26.25 3.78
C LEU A 155 16.74 26.88 2.92
N TYR A 156 16.81 26.54 1.64
CA TYR A 156 17.78 27.13 0.72
C TYR A 156 17.52 28.62 0.47
N LEU A 157 16.25 29.01 0.26
CA LEU A 157 15.88 30.39 -0.06
C LEU A 157 15.92 31.32 1.15
N TYR A 158 15.54 30.84 2.34
CA TYR A 158 15.40 31.67 3.54
C TYR A 158 16.46 31.39 4.62
N GLY A 159 17.22 30.30 4.52
CA GLY A 159 18.29 29.95 5.45
C GLY A 159 19.66 30.53 5.09
N TYR A 160 19.77 31.28 4.00
CA TYR A 160 21.01 31.95 3.57
C TYR A 160 20.92 33.44 3.91
N GLU A 161 21.12 33.80 5.19
CA GLU A 161 21.59 35.13 5.54
C GLU A 161 23.12 35.13 5.38
N PRO A 162 23.68 35.73 4.30
CA PRO A 162 25.11 35.95 4.26
C PRO A 162 25.44 36.97 5.36
N GLU A 163 26.19 36.55 6.38
CA GLU A 163 26.76 37.49 7.35
C GLU A 163 27.55 38.56 6.57
N ALA A 164 27.00 39.77 6.57
CA ALA A 164 27.63 40.93 5.95
C ALA A 164 28.86 41.32 6.78
N PHE A 165 30.04 41.01 6.24
CA PHE A 165 31.33 41.56 6.68
C PHE A 165 31.58 42.93 6.07
#